data_AF-A0A8S3HY37-F1
#
_entry.id   AF-A0A8S3HY37-F1
#
_cell.length_a   1.000
_cell.length_b   1.000
_cell.length_c   1.000
_cell.angle_alpha   90.00
_cell.angle_beta   90.00
_cell.angle_gamma   90.00
#
_symmetry.space_group_name_H-M   'P 1'
#
loop_
_entity.id
_entity.type
_entity.pdbx_description
1 polymer ?
#
loop_
_entity_poly.entity_id
_entity_poly.type
_entity_poly.pdbx_seq_one_letter_code
_entity_poly.pdbx_strand_id
1 'polypeptide(L)'
;MIVSRRQEDFKDQCTEYSITKATAFVNGTLPTNDFRTPLDQKRQRRATEREARRLRRRKDREQTSAQHFDGMSTDDEENQSDINLFLKTKQEILNEAEHLFDDVSDEFSQYKNVKLIFEQWKYQQNETYTDAFIEICLPKVFSPLIRREILDWKPFEVTFRAIEDYQWYQDLLFYGVKNGYNADENFQFIPLTIEKVMLPKLT
;
A
#
# COMPACT_ATOMS: atom_id res chain seq x y z
N MET A 1 17.35 6.41 -0.82
CA MET A 1 16.91 7.19 -1.99
C MET A 1 16.79 8.69 -1.66
N ILE A 2 16.00 9.09 -0.66
CA ILE A 2 15.81 10.51 -0.28
C ILE A 2 17.05 11.17 0.34
N VAL A 3 17.77 10.49 1.24
CA VAL A 3 18.96 11.04 1.91
C VAL A 3 20.08 11.38 0.92
N SER A 4 20.33 10.50 -0.05
CA SER A 4 21.33 10.71 -1.10
C SER A 4 20.92 11.87 -2.02
N ARG A 5 19.64 11.96 -2.40
CA ARG A 5 19.08 13.12 -3.14
C ARG A 5 19.32 14.43 -2.38
N ARG A 6 19.10 14.45 -1.06
CA ARG A 6 19.30 15.66 -0.21
C ARG A 6 20.76 16.12 -0.20
N GLN A 7 21.70 15.19 -0.04
CA GLN A 7 23.12 15.50 -0.04
C GLN A 7 23.56 16.09 -1.39
N GLU A 8 23.06 15.53 -2.48
CA GLU A 8 23.30 16.02 -3.83
C GLU A 8 22.69 17.40 -4.07
N ASP A 9 21.44 17.62 -3.64
CA ASP A 9 20.76 18.90 -3.75
C ASP A 9 21.48 20.02 -2.99
N PHE A 10 21.99 19.72 -1.79
CA PHE A 10 22.75 20.67 -1.00
C PHE A 10 24.08 21.02 -1.68
N LYS A 11 24.81 20.02 -2.18
CA LYS A 11 26.08 20.22 -2.89
C LYS A 11 25.89 21.06 -4.15
N ASP A 12 24.81 20.82 -4.89
CA ASP A 12 24.46 21.60 -6.08
C ASP A 12 24.12 23.06 -5.73
N GLN A 13 23.35 23.30 -4.67
CA GLN A 13 23.02 24.66 -4.21
C GLN A 13 24.25 25.42 -3.71
N CYS A 14 25.15 24.78 -2.96
CA CYS A 14 26.41 25.40 -2.55
C CYS A 14 27.24 25.83 -3.76
N THR A 15 27.34 24.97 -4.77
CA THR A 15 28.10 25.27 -6.00
C THR A 15 27.43 26.37 -6.83
N GLU A 16 26.10 26.38 -6.96
CA GLU A 16 25.35 27.47 -7.62
C GLU A 16 25.56 28.81 -6.90
N TYR A 17 25.49 28.82 -5.57
CA TYR A 17 25.69 30.01 -4.76
C TYR A 17 27.13 30.56 -4.89
N SER A 18 28.13 29.68 -4.84
CA SER A 18 29.53 30.06 -5.04
C SER A 18 29.78 30.65 -6.42
N ILE A 19 29.22 30.05 -7.47
CA ILE A 19 29.32 30.56 -8.86
C ILE A 19 28.63 31.92 -8.97
N THR A 20 27.40 32.05 -8.47
CA THR A 20 26.62 33.30 -8.52
C THR A 20 27.35 34.44 -7.79
N LYS A 21 27.91 34.16 -6.61
CA LYS A 21 28.74 35.13 -5.88
C LYS A 21 30.00 35.52 -6.65
N ALA A 22 30.69 34.56 -7.25
CA ALA A 22 31.87 34.83 -8.07
C ALA A 22 31.53 35.70 -9.30
N THR A 23 30.41 35.43 -9.97
CA THR A 23 29.96 36.22 -11.13
C THR A 23 29.50 37.64 -10.75
N ALA A 24 28.91 37.80 -9.56
CA ALA A 24 28.54 39.11 -9.03
C ALA A 24 29.78 39.96 -8.67
N PHE A 25 30.90 39.33 -8.32
CA PHE A 25 32.16 40.00 -8.01
C PHE A 25 32.97 40.44 -9.25
N VAL A 26 32.73 39.83 -10.42
CA VAL A 26 33.57 40.01 -11.64
C VAL A 26 32.89 40.87 -12.74
N ASN A 27 31.89 41.71 -12.43
CA ASN A 27 31.18 42.49 -13.45
C ASN A 27 30.65 41.64 -14.63
N GLY A 28 29.99 40.51 -14.33
CA GLY A 28 29.05 39.87 -15.25
C GLY A 28 29.63 39.16 -16.49
N THR A 29 30.94 38.97 -16.61
CA THR A 29 31.50 38.16 -17.71
C THR A 29 31.39 36.67 -17.39
N LEU A 30 30.36 36.02 -17.93
CA LEU A 30 30.25 34.56 -17.98
C LEU A 30 31.34 34.02 -18.92
N PRO A 31 32.16 33.04 -18.52
CA PRO A 31 32.86 32.21 -19.49
C PRO A 31 31.81 31.37 -20.20
N THR A 32 31.50 31.71 -21.45
CA THR A 32 30.70 30.90 -22.37
C THR A 32 31.49 29.65 -22.75
N ASN A 33 31.56 28.68 -21.83
CA ASN A 33 32.02 27.34 -22.14
C ASN A 33 30.82 26.51 -22.61
N ASP A 34 30.67 26.43 -23.93
CA ASP A 34 29.70 25.59 -24.65
C ASP A 34 29.94 24.07 -24.49
N PHE A 35 30.86 23.65 -23.63
CA PHE A 35 31.05 22.25 -23.27
C PHE A 35 30.19 21.90 -22.06
N ARG A 36 28.88 21.71 -22.29
CA ARG A 36 28.00 21.08 -21.29
C ARG A 36 28.45 19.64 -21.09
N THR A 37 29.26 19.41 -20.07
CA THR A 37 29.70 18.05 -19.74
C THR A 37 28.47 17.20 -19.37
N PRO A 38 28.50 15.87 -19.53
CA PRO A 38 27.41 15.01 -19.07
C PRO A 38 27.07 15.19 -17.58
N LEU A 39 28.04 15.64 -16.78
CA LEU A 39 27.84 15.98 -15.38
C LEU A 39 27.02 17.26 -15.19
N ASP A 40 27.27 18.29 -16.01
CA ASP A 40 26.48 19.53 -16.00
C ASP A 40 25.03 19.28 -16.42
N GLN A 41 24.80 18.37 -17.36
CA GLN A 41 23.46 17.98 -17.77
C GLN A 41 22.70 17.26 -16.64
N LYS A 42 23.37 16.36 -15.90
CA LYS A 42 22.77 15.70 -14.73
C LYS A 42 22.45 16.71 -13.62
N ARG A 43 23.35 17.66 -13.36
CA ARG A 43 23.15 18.75 -12.39
C ARG A 43 21.98 19.65 -12.78
N GLN A 44 21.90 20.04 -14.06
CA GLN A 44 20.78 20.83 -14.59
C GLN A 44 19.45 20.10 -14.43
N ARG A 45 19.39 18.79 -14.72
CA ARG A 45 18.17 17.98 -14.51
C ARG A 45 17.71 18.01 -13.06
N ARG A 46 18.62 17.78 -12.10
CA ARG A 46 18.30 17.85 -10.66
C ARG A 46 17.84 19.25 -10.23
N ALA A 47 18.46 20.31 -10.77
CA ALA A 47 18.03 21.69 -10.52
C ALA A 47 16.61 21.95 -11.05
N THR A 48 16.30 21.54 -12.28
CA THR A 48 14.95 21.67 -12.85
C THR A 48 13.90 20.86 -12.07
N GLU A 49 14.25 19.66 -11.61
CA GLU A 49 13.37 18.82 -10.79
C GLU A 49 13.09 19.47 -9.44
N ARG A 50 14.12 20.05 -8.81
CA ARG A 50 14.00 20.81 -7.55
C ARG A 50 13.12 22.05 -7.71
N GLU A 51 13.27 22.80 -8.79
CA GLU A 51 12.41 23.96 -9.09
C GLU A 51 10.97 23.54 -9.37
N ALA A 52 10.75 22.44 -10.10
CA ALA A 52 9.42 21.88 -10.32
C ALA A 52 8.74 21.49 -8.99
N ARG A 53 9.48 20.90 -8.03
CA ARG A 53 9.00 20.63 -6.67
C ARG A 53 8.60 21.89 -5.92
N ARG A 54 9.45 22.94 -5.94
CA ARG A 54 9.13 24.24 -5.33
C ARG A 54 7.89 24.89 -5.94
N LEU A 55 7.74 24.79 -7.26
CA LEU A 55 6.58 25.34 -7.97
C LEU A 55 5.29 24.60 -7.62
N ARG A 56 5.32 23.26 -7.51
CA ARG A 56 4.17 22.45 -7.06
C ARG A 56 3.72 22.88 -5.65
N ARG A 57 4.65 22.97 -4.68
CA ARG A 57 4.36 23.49 -3.34
C ARG A 57 3.73 24.88 -3.36
N ARG A 58 4.19 25.77 -4.23
CA ARG A 58 3.62 27.12 -4.34
C ARG A 58 2.18 27.07 -4.84
N LYS A 59 1.91 26.26 -5.87
CA LYS A 59 0.56 26.07 -6.43
C LYS A 59 -0.40 25.44 -5.41
N ASP A 60 0.04 24.42 -4.67
CA ASP A 60 -0.82 23.77 -3.67
C ASP A 60 -1.19 24.73 -2.54
N ARG A 61 -0.25 25.59 -2.11
CA ARG A 61 -0.51 26.68 -1.14
C ARG A 61 -1.41 27.78 -1.71
N GLU A 62 -1.37 28.04 -3.01
CA GLU A 62 -2.28 28.99 -3.65
C GLU A 62 -3.71 28.41 -3.69
N GLN A 63 -3.86 27.08 -3.78
CA GLN A 63 -5.15 26.39 -3.78
C GLN A 63 -5.71 26.14 -2.37
N THR A 64 -4.86 25.99 -1.37
CA THR A 64 -5.27 25.84 0.03
C THR A 64 -5.17 27.18 0.75
N SER A 65 -6.28 27.73 1.23
CA SER A 65 -6.31 28.99 2.01
C SER A 65 -5.69 28.88 3.42
N ALA A 66 -4.80 27.90 3.63
CA ALA A 66 -4.13 27.64 4.90
C ALA A 66 -2.95 28.60 5.09
N GLN A 67 -2.84 29.17 6.29
CA GLN A 67 -1.75 30.07 6.66
C GLN A 67 -0.43 29.29 6.70
N HIS A 68 0.48 29.57 5.75
CA HIS A 68 1.76 28.90 5.64
C HIS A 68 2.87 29.70 6.34
N PHE A 69 3.55 29.09 7.31
CA PHE A 69 4.70 29.69 8.01
C PHE A 69 6.02 29.19 7.43
N ASP A 70 7.05 30.04 7.48
CA ASP A 70 8.39 29.64 7.05
C ASP A 70 8.89 28.44 7.88
N GLY A 71 9.44 27.43 7.22
CA GLY A 71 9.81 26.15 7.83
C GLY A 71 8.75 25.04 7.81
N MET A 72 7.50 25.29 7.39
CA MET A 72 6.47 24.23 7.26
C MET A 72 6.61 23.34 6.01
N SER A 73 7.67 23.53 5.24
CA SER A 73 7.88 22.76 4.03
C SER A 73 8.62 21.46 4.31
N THR A 74 7.88 20.36 4.32
CA THR A 74 8.47 19.02 4.34
C THR A 74 9.09 18.70 2.97
N ASP A 75 10.34 18.23 2.93
CA ASP A 75 11.03 17.73 1.72
C ASP A 75 10.80 16.21 1.52
N ASP A 76 9.65 15.71 1.95
CA ASP A 76 9.27 14.29 1.83
C ASP A 76 8.48 14.04 0.54
N GLU A 77 8.55 14.96 -0.43
CA GLU A 77 7.99 14.78 -1.77
C GLU A 77 8.68 13.61 -2.47
N GLU A 78 7.90 12.56 -2.73
CA GLU A 78 8.25 11.50 -3.67
C GLU A 78 8.17 12.03 -5.11
N ASN A 79 9.02 11.48 -5.97
CA ASN A 79 9.03 11.86 -7.38
C ASN A 79 7.74 11.34 -8.04
N GLN A 80 7.07 12.18 -8.83
CA GLN A 80 5.81 11.80 -9.49
C GLN A 80 5.96 10.58 -10.40
N SER A 81 7.13 10.38 -11.02
CA SER A 81 7.38 9.15 -11.81
C SER A 81 7.37 7.90 -10.94
N ASP A 82 7.88 7.99 -9.72
CA ASP A 82 7.99 6.86 -8.80
C ASP A 82 6.62 6.53 -8.22
N ILE A 83 5.82 7.55 -7.89
CA ILE A 83 4.41 7.41 -7.49
C ILE A 83 3.62 6.71 -8.61
N ASN A 84 3.75 7.20 -9.85
CA ASN A 84 3.02 6.62 -10.98
C ASN A 84 3.46 5.18 -11.27
N LEU A 85 4.75 4.88 -11.17
CA LEU A 85 5.27 3.53 -11.31
C LEU A 85 4.72 2.62 -10.22
N PHE A 86 4.74 3.07 -8.96
CA PHE A 86 4.18 2.32 -7.83
C PHE A 86 2.70 2.01 -8.05
N LEU A 87 1.87 3.01 -8.40
CA LEU A 87 0.45 2.82 -8.64
C LEU A 87 0.18 1.86 -9.80
N LYS A 88 0.97 1.97 -10.88
CA LYS A 88 0.87 1.06 -12.03
C LYS A 88 1.19 -0.38 -11.62
N THR A 89 2.35 -0.60 -11.02
CA THR A 89 2.78 -1.94 -10.57
C THR A 89 1.79 -2.53 -9.56
N LYS A 90 1.28 -1.71 -8.63
CA LYS A 90 0.24 -2.12 -7.69
C LYS A 90 -1.00 -2.61 -8.44
N GLN A 91 -1.49 -1.86 -9.43
CA GLN A 91 -2.68 -2.26 -10.18
C GLN A 91 -2.45 -3.55 -10.98
N GLU A 92 -1.27 -3.72 -11.57
CA GLU A 92 -0.89 -4.97 -12.26
C GLU A 92 -0.94 -6.17 -11.32
N ILE A 93 -0.37 -6.05 -10.12
CA ILE A 93 -0.42 -7.11 -9.08
C ILE A 93 -1.86 -7.42 -8.67
N LEU A 94 -2.69 -6.39 -8.48
CA LEU A 94 -4.08 -6.59 -8.08
C LEU A 94 -4.90 -7.31 -9.17
N ASN A 95 -4.69 -6.96 -10.43
CA ASN A 95 -5.34 -7.63 -11.55
C ASN A 95 -4.88 -9.10 -11.65
N GLU A 96 -3.59 -9.37 -11.48
CA GLU A 96 -3.07 -10.75 -11.49
C GLU A 96 -3.61 -11.57 -10.32
N ALA A 97 -3.76 -10.94 -9.14
CA ALA A 97 -4.32 -11.60 -7.96
C ALA A 97 -5.78 -12.03 -8.14
N GLU A 98 -6.55 -11.41 -9.03
CA GLU A 98 -7.92 -11.84 -9.35
C GLU A 98 -7.94 -13.25 -9.96
N HIS A 99 -6.88 -13.62 -10.69
CA HIS A 99 -6.72 -14.89 -11.40
C HIS A 99 -5.98 -15.96 -10.59
N LEU A 100 -5.64 -15.69 -9.32
CA LEU A 100 -4.80 -16.57 -8.49
C LEU A 100 -5.39 -17.99 -8.28
N PHE A 101 -6.71 -18.14 -8.41
CA PHE A 101 -7.42 -19.40 -8.16
C PHE A 101 -8.13 -19.94 -9.41
N ASP A 102 -7.77 -19.48 -10.61
CA ASP A 102 -8.41 -19.91 -11.87
C ASP A 102 -8.15 -21.39 -12.20
N ASP A 103 -7.08 -21.96 -11.67
CA ASP A 103 -6.72 -23.38 -11.78
C ASP A 103 -7.33 -24.26 -10.67
N VAL A 104 -8.02 -23.64 -9.69
CA VAL A 104 -8.69 -24.32 -8.59
C VAL A 104 -10.16 -24.52 -8.94
N SER A 105 -10.70 -25.71 -8.66
CA SER A 105 -12.13 -25.98 -8.87
C SER A 105 -13.02 -25.03 -8.06
N ASP A 106 -14.17 -24.66 -8.62
CA ASP A 106 -15.15 -23.75 -8.00
C ASP A 106 -15.54 -24.10 -6.56
N GLU A 107 -15.55 -25.41 -6.25
CA GLU A 107 -15.81 -25.94 -4.91
C GLU A 107 -14.85 -25.39 -3.83
N PHE A 108 -13.61 -25.07 -4.22
CA PHE A 108 -12.54 -24.63 -3.31
C PHE A 108 -12.09 -23.17 -3.53
N SER A 109 -12.53 -22.52 -4.61
CA SER A 109 -12.15 -21.13 -4.92
C SER A 109 -13.09 -20.07 -4.33
N GLN A 110 -14.29 -20.46 -3.88
CA GLN A 110 -15.32 -19.55 -3.36
C GLN A 110 -15.62 -19.80 -1.87
N TYR A 111 -15.72 -18.73 -1.07
CA TYR A 111 -16.00 -18.81 0.36
C TYR A 111 -17.25 -19.62 0.68
N LYS A 112 -18.34 -19.37 -0.04
CA LYS A 112 -19.63 -20.03 0.15
C LYS A 112 -19.56 -21.55 -0.09
N ASN A 113 -18.80 -21.97 -1.10
CA ASN A 113 -18.68 -23.38 -1.48
C ASN A 113 -17.82 -24.12 -0.45
N VAL A 114 -16.66 -23.56 -0.10
CA VAL A 114 -15.80 -24.12 0.95
C VAL A 114 -16.56 -24.21 2.28
N LYS A 115 -17.25 -23.13 2.67
CA LYS A 115 -18.11 -23.10 3.86
C LYS A 115 -19.12 -24.25 3.84
N LEU A 116 -19.85 -24.42 2.73
CA LEU A 116 -20.88 -25.45 2.60
C LEU A 116 -20.30 -26.86 2.81
N ILE A 117 -19.14 -27.17 2.23
CA ILE A 117 -18.47 -28.47 2.40
C ILE A 117 -18.17 -28.74 3.89
N PHE A 118 -17.59 -27.76 4.57
CA PHE A 118 -17.23 -27.92 5.99
C PHE A 118 -18.44 -27.92 6.93
N GLU A 119 -19.49 -27.16 6.64
CA GLU A 119 -20.75 -27.22 7.38
C GLU A 119 -21.46 -28.57 7.19
N GLN A 120 -21.50 -29.08 5.95
CA GLN A 120 -22.02 -30.42 5.68
C GLN A 120 -21.24 -31.47 6.46
N TRP A 121 -19.91 -31.39 6.48
CA TRP A 121 -19.08 -32.29 7.27
C TRP A 121 -19.40 -32.17 8.78
N LYS A 122 -19.45 -30.95 9.32
CA LYS A 122 -19.80 -30.68 10.73
C LYS A 122 -21.14 -31.31 11.12
N TYR A 123 -22.15 -31.23 10.25
CA TYR A 123 -23.51 -31.69 10.56
C TYR A 123 -23.78 -33.17 10.22
N GLN A 124 -23.14 -33.72 9.20
CA GLN A 124 -23.39 -35.09 8.75
C GLN A 124 -22.42 -36.10 9.39
N GLN A 125 -21.18 -35.69 9.69
CA GLN A 125 -20.14 -36.58 10.22
C GLN A 125 -19.32 -35.86 11.31
N ASN A 126 -20.02 -35.39 12.35
CA ASN A 126 -19.45 -34.56 13.41
C ASN A 126 -18.25 -35.19 14.15
N GLU A 127 -18.27 -36.51 14.35
CA GLU A 127 -17.16 -37.26 14.99
C GLU A 127 -15.86 -37.05 14.21
N THR A 128 -15.85 -37.40 12.93
CA THR A 128 -14.67 -37.22 12.06
C THR A 128 -14.26 -35.76 11.87
N TYR A 129 -15.23 -34.83 11.86
CA TYR A 129 -14.97 -33.39 11.78
C TYR A 129 -14.23 -32.88 13.03
N THR A 130 -14.63 -33.38 14.20
CA THR A 130 -14.03 -33.04 15.49
C THR A 130 -12.66 -33.70 15.66
N ASP A 131 -12.55 -34.99 15.31
CA ASP A 131 -11.30 -35.76 15.37
C ASP A 131 -10.22 -35.20 14.42
N ALA A 132 -10.63 -34.65 13.27
CA ALA A 132 -9.73 -33.96 12.35
C ALA A 132 -9.42 -32.51 12.78
N PHE A 133 -9.92 -32.06 13.94
CA PHE A 133 -9.69 -30.72 14.50
C PHE A 133 -10.08 -29.59 13.54
N ILE A 134 -11.14 -29.79 12.75
CA ILE A 134 -11.46 -28.86 11.66
C ILE A 134 -11.75 -27.45 12.17
N GLU A 135 -12.45 -27.29 13.31
CA GLU A 135 -12.81 -25.97 13.86
C GLU A 135 -11.60 -25.04 14.06
N ILE A 136 -10.48 -25.58 14.54
CA ILE A 136 -9.23 -24.83 14.72
C ILE A 136 -8.42 -24.70 13.42
N CYS A 137 -8.70 -25.52 12.42
CA CYS A 137 -8.08 -25.45 11.10
C CYS A 137 -8.80 -24.50 10.13
N LEU A 138 -10.09 -24.18 10.34
CA LEU A 138 -10.88 -23.32 9.45
C LEU A 138 -10.18 -21.98 9.12
N PRO A 139 -9.60 -21.24 10.08
CA PRO A 139 -8.86 -20.01 9.75
C PRO A 139 -7.74 -20.25 8.73
N LYS A 140 -7.05 -21.41 8.80
CA LYS A 140 -5.98 -21.78 7.87
C LYS A 140 -6.53 -22.14 6.50
N VAL A 141 -7.67 -22.83 6.45
CA VAL A 141 -8.35 -23.20 5.20
C VAL A 141 -8.74 -21.95 4.41
N PHE A 142 -9.36 -20.97 5.06
CA PHE A 142 -9.82 -19.75 4.40
C PHE A 142 -8.71 -18.70 4.20
N SER A 143 -7.57 -18.84 4.88
CA SER A 143 -6.46 -17.88 4.82
C SER A 143 -6.05 -17.48 3.40
N PRO A 144 -5.86 -18.38 2.42
CA PRO A 144 -5.44 -18.00 1.07
C PRO A 144 -6.48 -17.11 0.36
N LEU A 145 -7.76 -17.48 0.45
CA LEU A 145 -8.86 -16.72 -0.14
C LEU A 145 -8.97 -15.32 0.48
N ILE A 146 -8.94 -15.25 1.82
CA ILE A 146 -9.02 -13.99 2.57
C ILE A 146 -7.82 -13.11 2.24
N ARG A 147 -6.59 -13.66 2.23
CA ARG A 147 -5.36 -12.92 1.92
C ARG A 147 -5.38 -12.29 0.53
N ARG A 148 -5.98 -12.97 -0.45
CA ARG A 148 -6.20 -12.42 -1.79
C ARG A 148 -7.15 -11.21 -1.73
N GLU A 149 -8.26 -11.32 -1.00
CA GLU A 149 -9.25 -10.24 -0.90
C GLU A 149 -8.71 -9.00 -0.16
N ILE A 150 -7.90 -9.20 0.88
CA ILE A 150 -7.34 -8.11 1.71
C ILE A 150 -5.96 -7.64 1.21
N LEU A 151 -5.56 -8.00 -0.01
CA LEU A 151 -4.20 -7.78 -0.49
C LEU A 151 -3.78 -6.30 -0.45
N ASP A 152 -4.71 -5.40 -0.79
CA ASP A 152 -4.54 -3.94 -0.73
C ASP A 152 -5.21 -3.30 0.49
N TRP A 153 -5.49 -4.07 1.54
CA TRP A 153 -6.07 -3.51 2.75
C TRP A 153 -5.07 -2.59 3.46
N LYS A 154 -5.49 -1.34 3.67
CA LYS A 154 -4.69 -0.31 4.32
C LYS A 154 -5.46 0.34 5.47
N PRO A 155 -5.32 -0.18 6.69
CA PRO A 155 -6.12 0.25 7.83
C PRO A 155 -5.79 1.66 8.34
N PHE A 156 -4.66 2.23 7.91
CA PHE A 156 -4.19 3.55 8.35
C PHE A 156 -4.44 4.66 7.32
N GLU A 157 -5.07 4.35 6.18
CA GLU A 157 -5.50 5.39 5.24
C GLU A 157 -6.75 6.11 5.76
N VAL A 158 -6.89 7.41 5.41
CA VAL A 158 -8.02 8.26 5.82
C VAL A 158 -9.36 7.63 5.43
N THR A 159 -9.40 7.02 4.26
CA THR A 159 -10.49 6.17 3.79
C THR A 159 -10.00 4.74 3.79
N PHE A 160 -10.47 3.94 4.75
CA PHE A 160 -10.18 2.50 4.79
C PHE A 160 -11.49 1.71 4.68
N ARG A 161 -11.41 0.52 4.09
CA ARG A 161 -12.53 -0.44 4.06
C ARG A 161 -12.60 -1.18 5.39
N ALA A 162 -13.77 -1.15 6.03
CA ALA A 162 -13.99 -1.84 7.30
C ALA A 162 -13.97 -3.36 7.08
N ILE A 163 -13.70 -4.12 8.14
CA ILE A 163 -13.59 -5.59 8.05
C ILE A 163 -14.94 -6.22 7.66
N GLU A 164 -16.02 -5.64 8.16
CA GLU A 164 -17.41 -6.04 7.96
C GLU A 164 -17.88 -5.87 6.52
N ASP A 165 -17.21 -5.01 5.74
CA ASP A 165 -17.51 -4.76 4.34
C ASP A 165 -16.91 -5.82 3.40
N TYR A 166 -16.01 -6.69 3.90
CA TYR A 166 -15.40 -7.74 3.09
C TYR A 166 -16.33 -8.94 2.90
N GLN A 167 -16.27 -9.54 1.72
CA GLN A 167 -17.09 -10.68 1.35
C GLN A 167 -16.80 -11.89 2.24
N TRP A 168 -15.53 -12.13 2.56
CA TRP A 168 -15.18 -13.22 3.48
C TRP A 168 -15.87 -13.08 4.83
N TYR A 169 -15.96 -11.86 5.38
CA TYR A 169 -16.59 -11.63 6.68
C TYR A 169 -18.09 -11.96 6.58
N GLN A 170 -18.76 -11.43 5.57
CA GLN A 170 -20.19 -11.63 5.35
C GLN A 170 -20.55 -13.11 5.12
N ASP A 171 -19.76 -13.83 4.33
CA ASP A 171 -20.01 -15.24 4.04
C ASP A 171 -19.74 -16.15 5.25
N LEU A 172 -18.76 -15.79 6.08
CA LEU A 172 -18.24 -16.63 7.16
C LEU A 172 -18.80 -16.28 8.55
N LEU A 173 -19.40 -15.11 8.74
CA LEU A 173 -19.91 -14.62 10.03
C LEU A 173 -20.83 -15.63 10.73
N PHE A 174 -21.68 -16.30 9.96
CA PHE A 174 -22.65 -17.27 10.47
C PHE A 174 -22.24 -18.73 10.23
N TYR A 175 -20.94 -19.01 10.09
CA TYR A 175 -20.47 -20.38 9.97
C TYR A 175 -20.94 -21.22 11.17
N GLY A 176 -21.56 -22.36 10.88
CA GLY A 176 -21.97 -23.33 11.90
C GLY A 176 -23.24 -22.94 12.68
N VAL A 177 -23.85 -21.78 12.40
CA VAL A 177 -25.07 -21.32 13.06
C VAL A 177 -26.31 -21.89 12.34
N LYS A 178 -27.03 -22.80 13.01
CA LYS A 178 -28.36 -23.25 12.58
C LYS A 178 -29.47 -22.57 13.40
N ASN A 179 -30.43 -21.97 12.72
CA ASN A 179 -31.70 -21.46 13.28
C ASN A 179 -31.58 -20.45 14.45
N GLY A 180 -30.49 -19.69 14.55
CA GLY A 180 -30.37 -18.57 15.50
C GLY A 180 -30.14 -18.95 16.98
N TYR A 181 -30.07 -20.24 17.32
CA TYR A 181 -29.94 -20.70 18.72
C TYR A 181 -28.78 -21.66 18.98
N ASN A 182 -28.05 -22.09 17.95
CA ASN A 182 -26.92 -23.02 18.08
C ASN A 182 -25.62 -22.40 17.55
N ALA A 183 -25.25 -21.24 18.07
CA ALA A 183 -23.82 -20.89 18.08
C ALA A 183 -23.22 -21.71 19.22
N ASP A 184 -22.28 -22.61 18.93
CA ASP A 184 -21.36 -23.10 19.96
C ASP A 184 -20.85 -21.84 20.69
N GLU A 185 -21.18 -21.66 21.97
CA GLU A 185 -20.88 -20.43 22.73
C GLU A 185 -19.37 -20.10 22.73
N ASN A 186 -18.55 -21.10 22.40
CA ASN A 186 -17.09 -21.02 22.34
C ASN A 186 -16.51 -20.97 20.90
N PHE A 187 -17.32 -20.92 19.84
CA PHE A 187 -16.82 -20.94 18.48
C PHE A 187 -16.25 -19.57 18.07
N GLN A 188 -14.93 -19.43 18.17
CA GLN A 188 -14.19 -18.17 17.93
C GLN A 188 -13.68 -18.03 16.49
N PHE A 189 -14.40 -18.52 15.49
CA PHE A 189 -13.86 -18.56 14.11
C PHE A 189 -13.50 -17.20 13.54
N ILE A 190 -14.36 -16.19 13.66
CA ILE A 190 -14.07 -14.84 13.17
C ILE A 190 -12.88 -14.23 13.92
N PRO A 191 -12.86 -14.19 15.28
CA PRO A 191 -11.67 -13.74 16.02
C PRO A 191 -10.38 -14.45 15.62
N LEU A 192 -10.38 -15.77 15.53
CA LEU A 192 -9.21 -16.57 15.14
C LEU A 192 -8.77 -16.29 13.70
N THR A 193 -9.72 -16.01 12.81
CA THR A 193 -9.42 -15.64 11.42
C THR A 193 -8.77 -14.27 11.35
N ILE A 194 -9.28 -13.29 12.11
CA ILE A 194 -8.66 -11.96 12.23
C ILE A 194 -7.25 -12.09 12.80
N GLU A 195 -7.07 -12.83 13.88
CA GLU A 195 -5.76 -13.08 14.48
C GLU A 195 -4.80 -13.73 13.48
N LYS A 196 -5.28 -14.73 12.72
CA LYS A 196 -4.45 -15.50 11.81
C LYS A 196 -4.08 -14.75 10.53
N VAL A 197 -4.95 -13.89 10.03
CA VAL A 197 -4.86 -13.31 8.68
C VAL A 197 -4.66 -11.81 8.68
N MET A 198 -5.38 -11.08 9.53
CA MET A 198 -5.38 -9.61 9.55
C MET A 198 -4.26 -9.05 10.41
N LEU A 199 -4.08 -9.56 11.64
CA LEU A 199 -3.06 -9.02 12.55
C LEU A 199 -1.63 -9.07 11.99
N PRO A 200 -1.19 -10.11 11.26
CA PRO A 200 0.14 -10.12 10.64
C PRO A 200 0.38 -9.04 9.59
N LYS A 201 -0.65 -8.30 9.15
CA LYS A 201 -0.52 -7.13 8.27
C LYS A 201 -0.27 -5.83 9.04
N LEU A 202 -0.48 -5.84 10.37
CA LEU A 202 -0.34 -4.69 11.25
C LEU A 202 1.00 -4.65 11.99
N THR A 203 1.73 -5.77 12.03
CA THR A 203 2.99 -5.98 12.76
C THR A 203 4.11 -6.37 11.83
#